data_AF-A0A8G2CJX8-F1
#
_entry.id   AF-A0A8G2CJX8-F1
#
_cell.length_a   1.000
_cell.length_b   1.000
_cell.length_c   1.000
_cell.angle_alpha   90.00
_cell.angle_beta   90.00
_cell.angle_gamma   90.00
#
_symmetry.space_group_name_H-M   'P 1'
#
loop_
_entity.id
_entity.type
_entity.pdbx_description
1 polymer ?
#
loop_
_entity_poly.entity_id
_entity_poly.type
_entity_poly.pdbx_seq_one_letter_code
_entity_poly.pdbx_strand_id
1 'polypeptide(L)'
;MSGTIGSVPILPPATRTIPAARTTDATAQKFEAMAIAQFLKPIFETMGKADAPFGGGTAARQFQPFLIDAIAKSMEARGGLGLTPMIETTLAGEQAKQGPAPAFRMSTGVKK
;
A
#
# COMPACT_ATOMS: atom_id res chain seq x y z
N MET A 1 -20.42 -37.09 40.99
CA MET A 1 -20.86 -36.40 39.76
C MET A 1 -19.75 -35.44 39.36
N SER A 2 -18.93 -35.76 38.36
CA SER A 2 -17.92 -34.84 37.84
C SER A 2 -17.99 -34.91 36.32
N GLY A 3 -18.42 -33.80 35.72
CA GLY A 3 -18.67 -33.69 34.28
C GLY A 3 -17.38 -33.41 33.53
N THR A 4 -17.09 -34.22 32.52
CA THR A 4 -16.05 -33.95 31.53
C THR A 4 -16.63 -32.98 30.50
N ILE A 5 -16.10 -31.75 30.45
CA ILE A 5 -16.45 -30.76 29.41
C ILE A 5 -15.80 -31.22 28.10
N GLY A 6 -16.62 -31.41 27.07
CA GLY A 6 -16.19 -31.81 25.73
C GLY A 6 -15.31 -30.75 25.07
N SER A 7 -14.24 -31.19 24.43
CA SER A 7 -13.33 -30.34 23.65
C SER A 7 -14.02 -29.90 22.35
N VAL A 8 -14.21 -28.59 22.18
CA VAL A 8 -14.65 -28.01 20.91
C VAL A 8 -13.45 -27.99 19.95
N PRO A 9 -13.53 -28.59 18.76
CA PRO A 9 -12.45 -28.52 17.80
C PRO A 9 -12.31 -27.07 17.31
N ILE A 10 -11.16 -26.46 17.58
CA ILE A 10 -10.76 -25.18 16.99
C ILE A 10 -10.58 -25.40 15.48
N LEU A 11 -11.46 -24.82 14.68
CA LEU A 11 -11.33 -24.79 13.23
C LEU A 11 -10.12 -23.90 12.89
N PRO A 12 -9.14 -24.37 12.10
CA PRO A 12 -8.01 -23.54 11.69
C PRO A 12 -8.50 -22.36 10.84
N PRO A 13 -7.87 -21.17 10.96
CA PRO A 13 -8.22 -20.04 10.11
C PRO A 13 -7.97 -20.43 8.65
N ALA A 14 -9.01 -20.32 7.82
CA ALA A 14 -8.87 -20.52 6.38
C ALA A 14 -7.86 -19.51 5.85
N THR A 15 -6.68 -19.98 5.44
CA THR A 15 -5.66 -19.17 4.79
C THR A 15 -6.25 -18.65 3.47
N ARG A 16 -6.75 -17.42 3.49
CA ARG A 16 -7.02 -16.69 2.25
C ARG A 16 -5.69 -16.56 1.53
N THR A 17 -5.51 -17.37 0.50
CA THR A 17 -4.41 -17.20 -0.44
C THR A 17 -4.71 -15.92 -1.20
N ILE A 18 -4.18 -14.79 -0.72
CA ILE A 18 -4.16 -13.57 -1.51
C ILE A 18 -3.26 -13.89 -2.71
N PRO A 19 -3.77 -13.86 -3.95
CA PRO A 19 -2.91 -14.08 -5.09
C PRO A 19 -1.78 -13.07 -5.01
N ALA A 20 -0.53 -13.51 -5.20
CA ALA A 20 0.62 -12.62 -5.30
C ALA A 20 0.33 -11.65 -6.46
N ALA A 21 -0.17 -10.46 -6.14
CA ALA A 21 -0.58 -9.48 -7.11
C ALA A 21 0.69 -9.02 -7.82
N ARG A 22 0.95 -9.49 -9.04
CA ARG A 22 2.12 -9.03 -9.80
C ARG A 22 2.05 -7.52 -9.87
N THR A 23 3.15 -6.85 -9.54
CA THR A 23 3.25 -5.41 -9.73
C THR A 23 2.99 -5.10 -11.21
N THR A 24 2.02 -4.24 -11.47
CA THR A 24 1.70 -3.73 -12.80
C THR A 24 2.21 -2.30 -12.92
N ASP A 25 2.46 -1.84 -14.14
CA ASP A 25 2.86 -0.46 -14.42
C ASP A 25 1.88 0.53 -13.78
N ALA A 26 0.58 0.28 -13.88
CA ALA A 26 -0.44 1.11 -13.26
C ALA A 26 -0.31 1.22 -11.72
N THR A 27 0.19 0.17 -11.06
CA THR A 27 0.42 0.18 -9.61
C THR A 27 1.64 1.03 -9.26
N ALA A 28 2.71 0.90 -10.05
CA ALA A 28 3.93 1.68 -9.86
C ALA A 28 3.72 3.16 -10.19
N GLN A 29 3.00 3.47 -11.26
CA GLN A 29 2.53 4.82 -11.61
C GLN A 29 1.73 5.45 -10.46
N LYS A 30 0.76 4.71 -9.90
CA LYS A 30 -0.01 5.20 -8.75
C LYS A 30 0.86 5.44 -7.52
N PHE A 31 1.87 4.61 -7.30
CA PHE A 31 2.83 4.81 -6.22
C PHE A 31 3.69 6.05 -6.44
N GLU A 32 4.17 6.26 -7.65
CA GLU A 32 4.92 7.46 -8.04
C GLU A 32 4.07 8.73 -7.85
N ALA A 33 2.79 8.72 -8.23
CA ALA A 33 1.88 9.83 -7.97
C ALA A 33 1.74 10.13 -6.47
N MET A 34 1.67 9.11 -5.60
CA MET A 34 1.63 9.33 -4.15
C MET A 34 2.95 9.91 -3.61
N ALA A 35 4.09 9.49 -4.15
CA ALA A 35 5.40 10.03 -3.80
C ALA A 35 5.50 11.51 -4.20
N ILE A 36 5.11 11.85 -5.43
CA ILE A 36 5.03 13.23 -5.92
C ILE A 36 4.14 14.08 -5.00
N ALA A 37 2.96 13.57 -4.61
CA ALA A 37 2.07 14.25 -3.68
C ALA A 37 2.75 14.57 -2.33
N GLN A 38 3.56 13.66 -1.78
CA GLN A 38 4.32 13.94 -0.56
C GLN A 38 5.36 15.04 -0.76
N PHE A 39 6.05 15.06 -1.90
CA PHE A 39 7.03 16.09 -2.22
C PHE A 39 6.42 17.46 -2.51
N LEU A 40 5.15 17.52 -2.92
CA LEU A 40 4.44 18.78 -3.13
C LEU A 40 4.02 19.46 -1.82
N LYS A 41 3.83 18.72 -0.72
CA LYS A 41 3.34 19.27 0.56
C LYS A 41 4.14 20.49 1.06
N PRO A 42 5.49 20.49 1.09
CA PRO A 42 6.27 21.61 1.60
C PRO A 42 6.08 22.90 0.80
N ILE A 43 5.78 22.80 -0.51
CA ILE A 43 5.49 23.96 -1.35
C ILE A 43 4.26 24.70 -0.80
N PHE A 44 3.20 23.97 -0.43
CA PHE A 44 1.99 24.57 0.11
C PHE A 44 2.12 24.99 1.58
N GLU A 45 2.98 24.32 2.36
CA GLU A 45 3.29 24.73 3.73
C GLU A 45 4.07 26.07 3.77
N THR A 46 4.84 26.36 2.72
CA THR A 46 5.63 27.60 2.58
C THR A 46 4.89 28.75 1.90
N MET A 47 3.80 28.49 1.18
CA MET A 47 2.99 29.50 0.44
C MET A 47 2.22 30.50 1.34
N GLY A 48 2.42 30.47 2.65
CA GLY A 48 1.87 31.43 3.61
C GLY A 48 0.89 30.81 4.60
N LYS A 49 0.71 31.48 5.73
CA LYS A 49 -0.33 31.12 6.71
C LYS A 49 -1.70 31.31 6.03
N ALA A 50 -2.69 30.49 6.40
CA ALA A 50 -4.05 30.58 5.86
C ALA A 50 -4.65 32.00 5.96
N ASP A 51 -4.15 32.81 6.89
CA ASP A 51 -4.58 34.17 7.18
C ASP A 51 -3.89 35.24 6.31
N ALA A 52 -3.02 34.83 5.38
CA ALA A 52 -2.45 35.76 4.40
C ALA A 52 -3.55 36.29 3.46
N PRO A 53 -3.46 37.54 2.98
CA PRO A 53 -4.46 38.14 2.09
C PRO A 53 -4.80 37.31 0.83
N PHE A 54 -3.87 36.45 0.39
CA PHE A 54 -4.02 35.56 -0.76
C PHE A 54 -3.97 34.06 -0.40
N GLY A 55 -4.04 33.70 0.89
CA GLY A 55 -3.85 32.34 1.40
C GLY A 55 -5.10 31.44 1.38
N GLY A 56 -6.24 31.94 0.91
CA GLY A 56 -7.47 31.15 0.74
C GLY A 56 -8.21 30.75 2.03
N GLY A 57 -7.70 31.13 3.20
CA GLY A 57 -8.33 30.86 4.49
C GLY A 57 -8.37 29.37 4.89
N THR A 58 -9.00 29.09 6.03
CA THR A 58 -9.14 27.73 6.57
C THR A 58 -9.90 26.79 5.63
N ALA A 59 -10.86 27.33 4.86
CA ALA A 59 -11.63 26.55 3.90
C ALA A 59 -10.74 25.98 2.78
N ALA A 60 -9.84 26.79 2.20
CA ALA A 60 -8.92 26.30 1.16
C ALA A 60 -7.98 25.22 1.69
N ARG A 61 -7.52 25.34 2.96
CA ARG A 61 -6.67 24.32 3.61
C ARG A 61 -7.32 22.94 3.69
N GLN A 62 -8.64 22.88 3.92
CA GLN A 62 -9.35 21.60 3.99
C GLN A 62 -9.39 20.88 2.65
N PHE A 63 -9.43 21.61 1.54
CA PHE A 63 -9.45 21.04 0.19
C PHE A 63 -8.06 20.90 -0.46
N GLN A 64 -7.03 21.48 0.15
CA GLN A 64 -5.65 21.44 -0.34
C GLN A 64 -5.13 20.00 -0.64
N PRO A 65 -5.42 18.96 0.16
CA PRO A 65 -4.97 17.60 -0.15
C PRO A 65 -5.51 17.09 -1.50
N PHE A 66 -6.77 17.41 -1.84
CA PHE A 66 -7.34 17.03 -3.13
C PHE A 66 -6.65 17.72 -4.30
N LEU A 67 -6.28 19.00 -4.13
CA LEU A 67 -5.52 19.74 -5.13
C LEU A 67 -4.13 19.13 -5.32
N ILE A 68 -3.41 18.83 -4.22
CA ILE A 68 -2.10 18.19 -4.28
C ILE A 68 -2.18 16.85 -5.02
N ASP A 69 -3.16 16.02 -4.68
CA ASP A 69 -3.37 14.73 -5.33
C ASP A 69 -3.67 14.86 -6.82
N ALA A 70 -4.45 15.87 -7.22
CA ALA A 70 -4.77 16.13 -8.62
C ALA A 70 -3.53 16.58 -9.40
N ILE A 71 -2.73 17.49 -8.83
CA ILE A 71 -1.47 17.94 -9.43
C ILE A 71 -0.51 16.76 -9.56
N ALA A 72 -0.35 15.96 -8.51
CA ALA A 72 0.56 14.82 -8.52
C ALA A 72 0.20 13.78 -9.59
N LYS A 73 -1.09 13.44 -9.72
CA LYS A 73 -1.59 12.55 -10.80
C LYS A 73 -1.37 13.15 -12.18
N SER A 74 -1.59 14.45 -12.34
CA SER A 74 -1.35 15.15 -13.61
C SER A 74 0.14 15.16 -13.99
N MET A 75 1.03 15.34 -13.01
CA MET A 75 2.47 15.25 -13.22
C MET A 75 2.89 13.84 -13.63
N GLU A 76 2.41 12.82 -12.91
CA GLU A 76 2.68 11.41 -13.23
C GLU A 76 2.20 11.05 -14.64
N ALA A 77 0.95 11.39 -14.99
CA ALA A 77 0.39 11.16 -16.32
C ALA A 77 1.16 11.83 -17.48
N ARG A 78 1.98 12.84 -17.18
CA ARG A 78 2.83 13.55 -18.15
C ARG A 78 4.29 13.05 -18.15
N GLY A 79 4.57 11.95 -17.47
CA GLY A 79 5.89 11.31 -17.40
C GLY A 79 6.50 11.27 -15.99
N GLY A 80 5.89 11.93 -15.00
CA GLY A 80 6.30 11.86 -13.60
C GLY A 80 7.74 12.30 -13.36
N LEU A 81 8.38 11.62 -12.41
CA LEU A 81 9.80 11.71 -12.07
C LEU A 81 10.62 10.57 -12.70
N GLY A 82 9.97 9.67 -13.45
CA GLY A 82 10.60 8.48 -14.04
C GLY A 82 10.91 7.36 -13.04
N LEU A 83 10.22 7.34 -11.88
CA LEU A 83 10.47 6.34 -10.84
C LEU A 83 9.75 5.01 -11.09
N THR A 84 8.69 5.02 -11.90
CA THR A 84 7.85 3.85 -12.21
C THR A 84 8.66 2.58 -12.51
N PRO A 85 9.65 2.55 -13.44
CA PRO A 85 10.40 1.34 -13.74
C PRO A 85 11.24 0.80 -12.55
N MET A 86 11.77 1.70 -11.72
CA MET A 86 12.53 1.32 -10.52
C MET A 86 11.61 0.77 -9.44
N ILE A 87 10.41 1.35 -9.29
CA ILE A 87 9.38 0.89 -8.35
C ILE A 87 8.91 -0.51 -8.76
N GLU A 88 8.60 -0.73 -10.03
CA GLU A 88 8.20 -2.05 -10.54
C GLU A 88 9.25 -3.12 -10.22
N THR A 89 10.51 -2.83 -10.54
CA THR A 89 11.62 -3.77 -10.32
C THR A 89 11.78 -4.11 -8.84
N THR A 90 11.72 -3.09 -7.99
CA THR A 90 11.88 -3.24 -6.53
C THR A 90 10.71 -4.02 -5.95
N LEU A 91 9.47 -3.67 -6.31
CA LEU A 91 8.27 -4.28 -5.77
C LEU A 91 8.10 -5.72 -6.26
N ALA A 92 8.42 -6.01 -7.53
CA ALA A 92 8.47 -7.37 -8.05
C ALA A 92 9.53 -8.22 -7.32
N GLY A 93 10.70 -7.64 -7.03
CA GLY A 93 11.75 -8.31 -6.26
C GLY A 93 11.33 -8.66 -4.83
N GLU A 94 10.65 -7.75 -4.15
CA GLU A 94 10.11 -8.00 -2.80
C GLU A 94 8.97 -9.02 -2.81
N GLN A 95 8.12 -9.01 -3.83
CA GLN A 95 7.06 -10.02 -4.01
C GLN A 95 7.62 -11.42 -4.26
N ALA A 96 8.72 -11.53 -5.01
CA ALA A 96 9.39 -12.80 -5.24
C ALA A 96 10.00 -13.37 -3.95
N LYS A 97 10.49 -12.51 -3.04
CA LYS A 97 10.99 -12.92 -1.71
C LYS A 97 9.86 -13.36 -0.77
N GLN A 98 8.65 -12.87 -0.96
CA GLN A 98 7.44 -13.27 -0.22
C GLN A 98 6.74 -14.51 -0.81
N GLY A 99 7.44 -15.32 -1.62
CA GLY A 99 6.96 -16.61 -2.11
C GLY A 99 6.50 -17.55 -0.99
N PRO A 100 5.61 -18.52 -1.28
CA PRO A 100 4.79 -19.20 -0.29
C PRO A 100 5.64 -19.86 0.81
N ALA A 101 5.26 -19.60 2.06
CA ALA A 101 5.84 -20.22 3.25
C ALA A 101 5.98 -21.74 3.06
N PRO A 102 7.07 -22.36 3.53
CA PRO A 102 7.32 -23.78 3.29
C PRO A 102 6.13 -24.59 3.81
N ALA A 103 5.49 -25.33 2.90
CA ALA A 103 4.43 -26.26 3.25
C ALA A 103 4.99 -27.24 4.29
N PHE A 104 4.51 -27.14 5.52
CA PHE A 104 4.91 -28.03 6.60
C PHE A 104 4.53 -29.46 6.20
N ARG A 105 5.53 -30.22 5.75
CA ARG A 105 5.36 -31.56 5.22
C ARG A 105 5.25 -32.53 6.40
N MET A 106 4.02 -32.73 6.87
CA MET A 106 3.73 -33.65 7.97
C MET A 106 4.02 -35.08 7.52
N SER A 107 5.06 -35.70 8.06
CA SER A 107 5.43 -37.09 7.75
C SER A 107 4.36 -38.03 8.30
N THR A 108 3.51 -38.57 7.43
CA THR A 108 2.64 -39.69 7.79
C THR A 108 3.48 -40.95 7.88
N GLY A 109 3.98 -41.24 9.08
CA GLY A 109 4.58 -42.53 9.40
C GLY A 109 3.51 -43.59 9.57
N VAL A 110 3.21 -44.34 8.51
CA VAL A 110 2.61 -45.67 8.62
C VAL A 110 3.76 -46.65 8.85
N LYS A 111 3.88 -47.19 10.07
CA LYS A 111 4.61 -48.43 10.30
C LYS A 111 3.62 -49.58 10.18
N LYS A 112 4.01 -50.58 9.37
CA LYS A 112 3.38 -51.90 9.26
C LYS A 112 3.41 -52.65 10.57
#